data_AF-A0A453MCP5-F1
#
_entry.id   AF-A0A453MCP5-F1
#
_cell.length_a   1.000
_cell.length_b   1.000
_cell.length_c   1.000
_cell.angle_alpha   90.00
_cell.angle_beta   90.00
_cell.angle_gamma   90.00
#
_symmetry.space_group_name_H-M   'P 1'
#
loop_
_entity.id
_entity.type
_entity.pdbx_description
1 polymer ?
#
loop_
_entity_poly.entity_id
_entity_poly.type
_entity_poly.pdbx_seq_one_letter_code
_entity_poly.pdbx_strand_id
1 'polypeptide(L)'
;MVLKNTDPTAHAEVTAIREACKKLGKIELSDCEMYASCEPCPMCFSAVHLSRIKRLVYGAKAEAAVAIGFDAFIADALGGTGHYRTANLEIKRADGNGALLAEQVFQNTKG
;
A
#
# COMPACT_ATOMS: atom_id res chain seq x y z
N MET A 1 -8.39 9.15 -5.26
CA MET A 1 -7.65 9.98 -6.25
C MET A 1 -7.90 9.50 -7.68
N VAL A 2 -8.03 8.18 -7.91
CA VAL A 2 -8.35 7.58 -9.22
C VAL A 2 -9.42 8.32 -10.04
N LEU A 3 -10.67 8.41 -9.56
CA LEU A 3 -11.76 9.06 -10.30
C LEU A 3 -11.53 10.55 -10.50
N LYS A 4 -11.01 11.25 -9.48
CA LYS A 4 -10.76 12.71 -9.53
C LYS A 4 -9.71 13.08 -10.57
N ASN A 5 -8.68 12.25 -10.73
CA ASN A 5 -7.56 12.50 -11.63
C ASN A 5 -7.70 11.77 -12.97
N THR A 6 -8.76 10.97 -13.15
CA THR A 6 -8.94 10.07 -14.29
C THR A 6 -7.68 9.23 -14.57
N ASP A 7 -7.02 8.79 -13.50
CA ASP A 7 -5.76 8.04 -13.55
C ASP A 7 -5.92 6.75 -12.73
N PRO A 8 -6.00 5.57 -13.37
CA PRO A 8 -6.15 4.30 -12.66
C PRO A 8 -4.95 3.98 -11.76
N THR A 9 -3.80 4.62 -11.96
CA THR A 9 -2.60 4.44 -11.12
C THR A 9 -2.57 5.36 -9.90
N ALA A 10 -3.50 6.31 -9.77
CA ALA A 10 -3.57 7.27 -8.67
C ALA A 10 -4.14 6.64 -7.37
N HIS A 11 -3.55 5.53 -6.96
CA HIS A 11 -3.72 4.94 -5.63
C HIS A 11 -3.05 5.81 -4.57
N ALA A 12 -3.43 5.62 -3.30
CA ALA A 12 -2.94 6.45 -2.20
C ALA A 12 -1.41 6.38 -2.08
N GLU A 13 -0.84 5.18 -2.16
CA GLU A 13 0.59 4.91 -2.03
C GLU A 13 1.38 5.50 -3.20
N VAL A 14 0.93 5.26 -4.44
CA VAL A 14 1.59 5.82 -5.64
C VAL A 14 1.54 7.35 -5.63
N THR A 15 0.41 7.92 -5.22
CA THR A 15 0.24 9.37 -5.11
C THR A 15 1.17 9.94 -4.04
N ALA A 16 1.23 9.32 -2.85
CA ALA A 16 2.11 9.73 -1.77
C ALA A 16 3.60 9.68 -2.19
N ILE A 17 4.03 8.63 -2.89
CA ILE A 17 5.38 8.52 -3.44
C ILE A 17 5.65 9.66 -4.43
N ARG A 18 4.74 9.90 -5.39
CA ARG A 18 4.88 10.98 -6.39
C ARG A 18 5.01 12.36 -5.71
N GLU A 19 4.21 12.61 -4.69
CA GLU A 19 4.25 13.87 -3.93
C GLU A 19 5.53 14.00 -3.10
N ALA A 20 5.96 12.93 -2.42
CA ALA A 20 7.20 12.92 -1.65
C ALA A 20 8.44 13.14 -2.53
N CYS A 21 8.53 12.45 -3.67
CA CYS A 21 9.62 12.64 -4.63
C CYS A 21 9.69 14.09 -5.15
N LYS A 22 8.54 14.68 -5.50
CA LYS A 22 8.46 16.09 -5.91
C LYS A 22 8.89 17.04 -4.80
N LYS A 23 8.42 16.81 -3.57
CA LYS A 23 8.73 17.65 -2.41
C LYS A 23 10.21 17.62 -2.04
N LEU A 24 10.84 16.45 -2.12
CA LEU A 24 12.24 16.24 -1.74
C LEU A 24 13.22 16.45 -2.89
N GLY A 25 12.74 16.55 -4.14
CA GLY A 25 13.58 16.68 -5.33
C GLY A 25 14.43 15.43 -5.61
N LYS A 26 13.94 14.24 -5.22
CA LYS A 26 14.65 12.96 -5.35
C LYS A 26 13.72 11.89 -5.90
N ILE A 27 14.28 10.87 -6.52
CA ILE A 27 13.53 9.68 -7.00
C ILE A 27 13.56 8.53 -5.99
N GLU A 28 14.52 8.54 -5.07
CA GLU A 28 14.65 7.58 -3.97
C GLU A 28 14.24 8.23 -2.65
N LEU A 29 13.61 7.43 -1.80
CA LEU A 29 13.02 7.77 -0.51
C LEU A 29 13.54 6.82 0.58
N SER A 30 14.82 6.43 0.51
CA SER A 30 15.45 5.45 1.41
C SER A 30 15.57 5.91 2.86
N ASP A 31 15.44 7.20 3.09
CA ASP A 31 15.36 7.86 4.37
C ASP A 31 13.91 7.88 4.95
N CYS A 32 12.90 7.54 4.14
CA CYS A 32 11.47 7.62 4.48
C CYS A 32 10.84 6.27 4.87
N GLU A 33 9.70 6.36 5.55
CA GLU A 33 8.82 5.23 5.90
C GLU A 33 7.42 5.51 5.37
N MET A 34 6.72 4.48 4.93
CA MET A 34 5.35 4.59 4.44
C MET A 34 4.36 3.90 5.38
N TYR A 35 3.24 4.57 5.64
CA TYR A 35 2.13 4.05 6.41
C TYR A 35 0.90 3.99 5.51
N ALA A 36 0.37 2.80 5.31
CA ALA A 36 -0.79 2.53 4.48
C ALA A 36 -1.96 2.05 5.34
N SER A 37 -3.18 2.47 5.01
CA SER A 37 -4.38 2.02 5.73
C SER A 37 -4.69 0.54 5.46
N CYS A 38 -4.41 0.08 4.25
CA CYS A 38 -4.50 -1.31 3.82
C CYS A 38 -3.16 -1.76 3.25
N GLU A 39 -2.96 -3.08 3.24
CA GLU A 39 -1.91 -3.71 2.48
C GLU A 39 -1.95 -3.24 1.01
N PRO A 40 -0.82 -2.77 0.45
CA PRO A 40 -0.79 -2.24 -0.89
C PRO A 40 -0.96 -3.35 -1.94
N CYS A 41 -1.63 -3.03 -3.04
CA CYS A 41 -1.71 -3.92 -4.20
C CYS A 41 -0.33 -4.08 -4.88
N PRO A 42 -0.13 -5.08 -5.76
CA PRO A 42 1.16 -5.34 -6.40
C PRO A 42 1.79 -4.14 -7.12
N MET A 43 0.96 -3.30 -7.76
CA MET A 43 1.42 -2.04 -8.37
C MET A 43 2.01 -1.09 -7.32
N CYS A 44 1.27 -0.86 -6.23
CA CYS A 44 1.70 0.05 -5.16
C CYS A 44 2.93 -0.51 -4.44
N PHE A 45 2.96 -1.81 -4.18
CA PHE A 45 4.11 -2.48 -3.59
C PHE A 45 5.37 -2.35 -4.47
N SER A 46 5.22 -2.52 -5.79
CA SER A 46 6.32 -2.31 -6.74
C SER A 46 6.83 -0.85 -6.70
N ALA A 47 5.92 0.13 -6.61
CA ALA A 47 6.30 1.53 -6.48
C ALA A 47 7.08 1.82 -5.17
N VAL A 48 6.68 1.21 -4.05
CA VAL A 48 7.41 1.30 -2.76
C VAL A 48 8.81 0.74 -2.90
N HIS A 49 8.94 -0.44 -3.52
CA HIS A 49 10.24 -1.07 -3.73
C HIS A 49 11.16 -0.22 -4.63
N LEU A 50 10.64 0.26 -5.76
CA LEU A 50 11.39 1.08 -6.71
C LEU A 50 11.79 2.45 -6.13
N SER A 51 10.98 3.01 -5.23
CA SER A 51 11.31 4.25 -4.52
C SER A 51 12.26 4.06 -3.34
N ARG A 52 12.72 2.83 -3.08
CA ARG A 52 13.70 2.50 -2.02
C ARG A 52 13.24 2.80 -0.59
N ILE A 53 11.95 3.00 -0.34
CA ILE A 53 11.42 3.23 1.01
C ILE A 53 11.90 2.11 1.96
N LYS A 54 12.40 2.49 3.14
CA LYS A 54 13.05 1.52 4.05
C LYS A 54 12.07 0.67 4.84
N ARG A 55 10.89 1.23 5.17
CA ARG A 55 9.85 0.54 5.94
C ARG A 55 8.46 0.85 5.42
N LEU A 56 7.66 -0.18 5.26
CA LEU A 56 6.23 -0.13 4.97
C LEU A 56 5.45 -0.69 6.17
N VAL A 57 4.56 0.13 6.74
CA VAL A 57 3.60 -0.28 7.76
C VAL A 57 2.19 -0.25 7.18
N TYR A 58 1.40 -1.31 7.32
CA TYR A 58 0.01 -1.32 6.85
C TYR A 58 -1.00 -1.78 7.92
N GLY A 59 -2.23 -1.27 7.86
CA GLY A 59 -3.29 -1.59 8.83
C GLY A 59 -4.07 -2.86 8.52
N ALA A 60 -5.03 -2.76 7.60
CA ALA A 60 -5.86 -3.86 7.14
C ALA A 60 -5.12 -4.72 6.11
N LYS A 61 -5.43 -6.01 6.02
CA LYS A 61 -4.84 -6.86 4.98
C LYS A 61 -5.57 -6.77 3.64
N ALA A 62 -4.91 -7.17 2.56
CA ALA A 62 -5.46 -7.12 1.21
C ALA A 62 -6.71 -8.00 1.04
N GLU A 63 -6.90 -9.06 1.83
CA GLU A 63 -8.11 -9.89 1.74
C GLU A 63 -9.38 -9.10 2.14
N ALA A 64 -9.24 -8.06 2.98
CA ALA A 64 -10.33 -7.12 3.25
C ALA A 64 -10.67 -6.24 2.04
N ALA A 65 -9.68 -5.93 1.19
CA ALA A 65 -9.85 -5.20 -0.06
C ALA A 65 -10.43 -6.08 -1.20
N VAL A 66 -10.10 -7.38 -1.23
CA VAL A 66 -10.71 -8.34 -2.17
C VAL A 66 -12.21 -8.50 -1.89
N ALA A 67 -12.62 -8.46 -0.62
CA ALA A 67 -14.03 -8.53 -0.21
C ALA A 67 -14.90 -7.32 -0.65
N ILE A 68 -14.29 -6.26 -1.20
CA ILE A 68 -14.98 -5.06 -1.68
C ILE A 68 -14.88 -4.86 -3.20
N GLY A 69 -14.43 -5.88 -3.96
CA GLY A 69 -14.47 -5.87 -5.42
C GLY A 69 -13.14 -5.55 -6.12
N PHE A 70 -12.00 -5.60 -5.42
CA PHE A 70 -10.71 -5.69 -6.10
C PHE A 70 -10.48 -7.11 -6.62
N ASP A 71 -10.14 -7.23 -7.90
CA ASP A 71 -10.01 -8.52 -8.60
C ASP A 71 -9.03 -9.45 -7.88
N ALA A 72 -9.54 -10.62 -7.45
CA ALA A 72 -8.76 -11.66 -6.80
C ALA A 72 -7.57 -12.11 -7.66
N PHE A 73 -7.66 -11.97 -8.99
CA PHE A 73 -6.57 -12.28 -9.92
C PHE A 73 -5.29 -11.47 -9.66
N ILE A 74 -5.37 -10.20 -9.27
CA ILE A 74 -4.18 -9.38 -8.97
C ILE A 74 -3.57 -9.78 -7.61
N ALA A 75 -4.39 -10.18 -6.64
CA ALA A 75 -3.92 -10.68 -5.35
C ALA A 75 -3.30 -12.08 -5.46
N ASP A 76 -3.89 -12.96 -6.29
CA ASP A 76 -3.56 -14.38 -6.43
C ASP A 76 -2.41 -14.64 -7.41
N ALA A 77 -2.26 -13.84 -8.48
CA ALA A 77 -1.16 -13.98 -9.43
C ALA A 77 0.23 -13.73 -8.80
N LEU A 78 0.28 -13.14 -7.60
CA LEU A 78 1.52 -12.73 -6.92
C LEU A 78 1.50 -12.95 -5.38
N GLY A 79 0.46 -13.58 -4.82
CA GLY A 79 0.38 -14.01 -3.42
C GLY A 79 0.43 -12.92 -2.33
N GLY A 80 0.07 -11.68 -2.66
CA GLY A 80 0.12 -10.57 -1.70
C GLY A 80 1.55 -10.20 -1.26
N THR A 81 1.69 -9.14 -0.44
CA THR A 81 3.01 -8.65 0.01
C THR A 81 3.73 -9.66 0.92
N GLY A 82 3.00 -10.63 1.47
CA GLY A 82 3.51 -11.68 2.35
C GLY A 82 4.62 -12.56 1.77
N HIS A 83 4.69 -12.70 0.44
CA HIS A 83 5.75 -13.45 -0.23
C HIS A 83 6.92 -12.58 -0.73
N TYR A 84 6.76 -11.25 -0.75
CA TYR A 84 7.78 -10.32 -1.21
C TYR A 84 8.73 -9.89 -0.08
N ARG A 85 9.65 -10.78 0.30
CA ARG A 85 10.79 -10.38 1.14
C ARG A 85 11.92 -9.84 0.26
N THR A 86 12.28 -8.57 0.46
CA THR A 86 13.50 -7.99 -0.10
C THR A 86 14.45 -7.58 1.03
N ALA A 87 15.75 -7.78 0.83
CA ALA A 87 16.76 -7.62 1.88
C ALA A 87 16.81 -6.22 2.52
N ASN A 88 16.26 -5.21 1.84
CA ASN A 88 16.40 -3.79 2.21
C ASN A 88 15.06 -3.09 2.51
N LEU A 89 13.94 -3.82 2.59
CA LEU A 89 12.62 -3.27 2.90
C LEU A 89 11.99 -4.03 4.06
N GLU A 90 11.75 -3.34 5.17
CA GLU A 90 10.98 -3.88 6.29
C GLU A 90 9.47 -3.71 6.03
N ILE A 91 8.72 -4.80 6.16
CA ILE A 91 7.26 -4.80 5.98
C ILE A 91 6.63 -5.26 7.28
N LYS A 92 5.78 -4.42 7.85
CA LYS A 92 5.12 -4.69 9.13
C LYS A 92 3.63 -4.40 9.04
N ARG A 93 2.80 -5.34 9.47
CA ARG A 93 1.39 -5.04 9.78
C ARG A 93 1.33 -4.29 11.11
N ALA A 94 0.48 -3.27 11.20
CA ALA A 94 0.22 -2.58 12.45
C ALA A 94 -0.24 -3.58 13.53
N ASP A 95 0.11 -3.32 14.79
CA ASP A 95 -0.23 -4.19 15.92
C ASP A 95 -1.42 -3.63 16.73
N GLY A 96 -2.09 -4.51 17.49
CA GLY A 96 -3.09 -4.13 18.49
C GLY A 96 -4.38 -3.52 17.93
N ASN A 97 -5.01 -2.63 18.70
CA ASN A 97 -6.29 -2.01 18.33
C ASN A 97 -6.23 -1.25 17.00
N GLY A 98 -5.06 -0.74 16.60
CA GLY A 98 -4.91 -0.01 15.33
C GLY A 98 -5.19 -0.88 14.10
N ALA A 99 -4.77 -2.14 14.10
CA ALA A 99 -5.04 -3.07 12.99
C ALA A 99 -6.51 -3.49 12.96
N LEU A 100 -7.10 -3.76 14.13
CA LEU A 100 -8.52 -4.12 14.26
C LEU A 100 -9.43 -2.99 13.75
N LEU A 101 -9.12 -1.75 14.14
CA LEU A 101 -9.85 -0.57 13.66
C LEU A 101 -9.68 -0.37 12.16
N ALA A 102 -8.48 -0.55 11.62
CA ALA A 102 -8.24 -0.45 10.18
C ALA A 102 -9.09 -1.46 9.38
N GLU A 103 -9.18 -2.71 9.86
CA GLU A 103 -10.03 -3.73 9.25
C GLU A 103 -11.52 -3.40 9.36
N GLN A 104 -11.98 -2.97 10.54
CA GLN A 104 -13.38 -2.57 10.74
C GLN A 104 -13.78 -1.41 9.83
N VAL A 105 -12.95 -0.38 9.72
CA VAL A 105 -13.18 0.75 8.81
C VAL A 105 -13.26 0.24 7.37
N PHE A 106 -12.34 -0.62 6.93
CA PHE A 106 -12.37 -1.20 5.59
C PHE A 106 -13.67 -1.98 5.32
N GLN A 107 -14.12 -2.82 6.25
CA GLN A 107 -15.36 -3.59 6.10
C GLN A 107 -16.61 -2.71 6.11
N ASN A 108 -16.61 -1.64 6.90
CA ASN A 108 -17.76 -0.73 7.02
C ASN A 108 -17.89 0.24 5.83
N THR A 109 -16.84 0.41 5.04
CA THR A 109 -16.85 1.27 3.84
C THR A 109 -17.38 0.54 2.60
N LYS A 110 -18.07 -0.61 2.78
CA LYS A 110 -18.73 -1.43 1.73
C LYS A 110 -19.92 -0.76 1.01
N GLY A 111 -20.06 0.56 1.08
CA GLY A 111 -21.17 1.34 0.51
C GLY A 111 -20.89 1.83 -0.90
#